data_AF-A0A939DUH2-F1
#
_entry.id   AF-A0A939DUH2-F1
#
_cell.length_a   1.000
_cell.length_b   1.000
_cell.length_c   1.000
_cell.angle_alpha   90.00
_cell.angle_beta   90.00
_cell.angle_gamma   90.00
#
_symmetry.space_group_name_H-M   'P 1'
#
loop_
_entity.id
_entity.type
_entity.pdbx_description
1 polymer ?
#
loop_
_entity_poly.entity_id
_entity_poly.type
_entity_poly.pdbx_seq_one_letter_code
_entity_poly.pdbx_strand_id
1 'polypeptide(L)' 'YPFDEYEFGKPVDHQQVIWNRERISNSQNGIVKEIKGADTFIFGHTPAVKPLKFANQMYIDTGAVFCGNLTLIQVQGEGA' A
#
# COMPACT_ATOMS: atom_id res chain seq x y z
N TYR A 1 -3.08 3.35 4.90
CA TYR A 1 -3.67 3.38 6.26
C TYR A 1 -2.86 4.33 7.13
N PRO A 2 -3.50 5.27 7.84
CA PRO A 2 -2.79 6.38 8.49
C PRO A 2 -2.02 5.98 9.74
N PHE A 3 -2.45 4.94 10.46
CA PHE A 3 -1.82 4.52 11.73
C PHE A 3 -0.86 3.35 11.54
N ASP A 4 -0.04 3.09 12.57
CA ASP A 4 0.88 1.95 12.62
C ASP A 4 0.22 0.66 13.17
N GLU A 5 -1.05 0.74 13.57
CA GLU A 5 -1.82 -0.40 14.06
C GLU A 5 -3.26 -0.33 13.56
N TYR A 6 -3.65 -1.39 12.85
CA TYR A 6 -4.99 -1.66 12.39
C TYR A 6 -5.81 -2.36 13.47
N GLU A 7 -7.06 -1.93 13.58
CA GLU A 7 -8.08 -2.53 14.41
C GLU A 7 -9.41 -2.36 13.70
N PHE A 8 -10.24 -3.40 13.71
CA PHE A 8 -11.55 -3.36 13.07
C PHE A 8 -12.45 -2.29 13.71
N GLY A 9 -13.06 -1.43 12.89
CA GLY A 9 -13.95 -0.38 13.37
C GLY A 9 -13.24 0.84 13.98
N LYS A 10 -11.90 0.88 13.99
CA LYS A 10 -11.15 2.04 14.46
C LYS A 10 -11.46 3.27 13.58
N PRO A 11 -11.86 4.41 14.17
CA PRO A 11 -12.11 5.62 13.40
C PRO A 11 -10.81 6.09 12.73
N VAL A 12 -10.92 6.48 11.47
CA VAL A 12 -9.81 6.96 10.64
C VAL A 12 -10.19 8.29 9.99
N ASP A 13 -9.20 9.16 9.79
CA ASP A 13 -9.40 10.34 8.95
C ASP A 13 -9.50 9.91 7.48
N HIS A 14 -10.66 10.14 6.88
CA HIS A 14 -10.94 9.77 5.50
C HIS A 14 -10.01 10.48 4.51
N GLN A 15 -9.63 11.74 4.76
CA GLN A 15 -8.70 12.47 3.90
C GLN A 15 -7.33 11.80 3.91
N GLN A 16 -6.85 11.38 5.09
CA GLN A 16 -5.58 10.68 5.21
C GLN A 16 -5.60 9.31 4.56
N VAL A 17 -6.72 8.59 4.64
CA VAL A 17 -6.84 7.26 4.02
C VAL A 17 -6.69 7.33 2.50
N ILE A 18 -7.28 8.34 1.86
CA ILE A 18 -7.30 8.44 0.39
C ILE A 18 -6.15 9.24 -0.20
N TRP A 19 -5.64 10.26 0.51
CA TRP A 19 -4.66 11.20 -0.04
C TRP A 19 -3.23 11.03 0.45
N ASN A 20 -3.03 10.43 1.63
CA ASN A 20 -1.71 10.45 2.25
C ASN A 20 -0.66 9.67 1.43
N ARG A 21 0.50 10.30 1.21
CA ARG A 21 1.68 9.73 0.54
C ARG A 21 2.92 9.70 1.43
N GLU A 22 2.80 10.12 2.69
CA GLU A 22 3.93 10.21 3.61
C GLU A 22 4.54 8.83 3.91
N ARG A 23 3.70 7.80 4.12
CA ARG A 23 4.19 6.45 4.46
C ARG A 23 5.05 5.85 3.34
N ILE A 24 4.64 5.99 2.07
CA ILE A 24 5.45 5.52 0.93
C ILE A 24 6.71 6.36 0.78
N SER A 25 6.62 7.70 0.94
CA SER A 25 7.78 8.58 0.87
C SER A 25 8.83 8.23 1.95
N ASN A 26 8.39 8.00 3.19
CA ASN A 26 9.24 7.56 4.29
C ASN A 26 9.90 6.20 4.00
N SER A 27 9.14 5.26 3.44
CA SER A 27 9.66 3.94 3.08
C SER A 27 10.74 4.02 1.99
N GLN A 28 10.54 4.88 0.98
CA GLN A 28 11.54 5.16 -0.05
C GLN A 28 12.80 5.83 0.50
N ASN A 29 12.67 6.59 1.59
CA ASN A 29 13.78 7.17 2.35
C ASN A 29 14.41 6.20 3.38
N GLY A 30 14.02 4.92 3.36
CA GLY A 30 14.59 3.88 4.23
C GLY A 30 13.92 3.76 5.61
N ILE A 31 12.89 4.57 5.91
CA ILE A 31 12.11 4.48 7.14
C ILE A 31 10.97 3.49 6.91
N VAL A 32 11.28 2.20 7.06
CA VAL A 32 10.34 1.09 6.84
C VAL A 32 9.78 0.62 8.18
N LYS A 33 8.46 0.63 8.32
CA LYS A 33 7.75 0.16 9.52
C LYS A 33 6.57 -0.72 9.13
N GLU A 34 6.36 -1.81 9.86
CA GLU A 34 5.16 -2.64 9.73
C GLU A 34 3.92 -1.89 10.23
N ILE A 35 2.75 -2.18 9.65
CA ILE A 35 1.45 -1.84 10.22
C ILE A 35 0.92 -3.08 10.93
N LYS A 36 0.79 -3.05 12.26
CA LYS A 36 0.31 -4.18 13.05
C LYS A 36 -1.20 -4.42 12.84
N GLY A 37 -1.67 -5.60 13.22
CA GLY A 37 -3.10 -5.95 13.25
C GLY A 37 -3.66 -6.58 11.97
N ALA A 38 -2.87 -6.67 10.89
CA ALA A 38 -3.19 -7.45 9.70
C ALA A 38 -1.92 -7.93 8.99
N ASP A 39 -2.03 -9.02 8.24
CA ASP A 39 -0.88 -9.65 7.57
C ASP A 39 -0.33 -8.81 6.41
N THR A 40 -1.19 -8.11 5.67
CA THR A 40 -0.78 -7.36 4.48
C THR A 40 -1.73 -6.20 4.20
N PHE A 41 -1.16 -5.07 3.78
CA PHE A 41 -1.87 -3.88 3.30
C PHE A 41 -1.53 -3.63 1.84
N ILE A 42 -2.53 -3.46 0.99
CA ILE A 42 -2.35 -3.24 -0.45
C ILE A 42 -2.87 -1.84 -0.80
N PHE A 43 -2.04 -1.02 -1.44
CA PHE A 43 -2.33 0.36 -1.78
C PHE A 43 -2.09 0.66 -3.27
N GLY A 44 -2.84 1.62 -3.79
CA GLY A 44 -2.58 2.28 -5.07
C GLY A 44 -2.10 3.73 -4.87
N HIS A 45 -2.70 4.66 -5.60
CA HIS A 45 -2.59 6.14 -5.46
C HIS A 45 -1.23 6.78 -5.79
N THR A 46 -0.12 6.11 -5.47
CA THR A 46 1.23 6.57 -5.79
C THR A 46 1.82 5.69 -6.88
N PRO A 47 1.91 6.17 -8.13
CA PRO A 47 2.50 5.41 -9.22
C PRO A 47 3.96 5.02 -8.97
N ALA A 48 4.30 3.77 -9.26
CA ALA A 48 5.65 3.21 -9.19
C ALA A 48 6.01 2.48 -10.49
N VAL A 49 7.30 2.44 -10.84
CA VAL A 49 7.76 1.76 -12.08
C VAL A 49 7.49 0.25 -12.06
N LYS A 50 7.52 -0.35 -10.87
CA LYS A 50 7.19 -1.76 -10.59
C LYS A 50 6.45 -1.83 -9.26
N PRO A 51 5.73 -2.93 -8.96
CA PRO A 51 5.13 -3.12 -7.65
C PRO A 51 6.20 -3.01 -6.55
N LEU A 52 5.92 -2.23 -5.51
CA LEU A 52 6.83 -2.04 -4.38
C LEU A 52 6.29 -2.78 -3.16
N LYS A 53 7.19 -3.30 -2.33
CA LYS A 53 6.85 -3.86 -1.02
C LYS A 53 7.79 -3.31 0.03
N PHE A 54 7.22 -2.78 1.11
CA PHE A 54 7.94 -2.28 2.28
C PHE A 54 7.27 -2.86 3.53
N ALA A 55 8.01 -3.67 4.31
CA ALA A 55 7.43 -4.50 5.37
C ALA A 55 6.19 -5.27 4.86
N ASN A 56 5.03 -5.06 5.48
CA ASN A 56 3.75 -5.65 5.10
C ASN A 56 2.87 -4.74 4.22
N GLN A 57 3.43 -3.69 3.61
CA GLN A 57 2.72 -2.79 2.69
C GLN A 57 3.14 -3.06 1.24
N MET A 58 2.17 -3.33 0.37
CA MET A 58 2.32 -3.47 -1.07
C MET A 58 1.75 -2.26 -1.79
N TYR A 59 2.48 -1.74 -2.78
CA TYR A 59 2.04 -0.64 -3.65
C TYR A 59 1.95 -1.16 -5.08
N ILE A 60 0.72 -1.26 -5.59
CA ILE A 60 0.41 -1.93 -6.87
C ILE A 60 0.03 -0.96 -7.99
N ASP A 61 -0.01 0.34 -7.71
CA ASP A 61 -0.22 1.34 -8.76
C ASP A 61 1.05 1.44 -9.63
N THR A 62 1.04 0.73 -10.75
CA THR A 62 2.11 0.80 -11.76
C THR A 62 1.84 1.81 -12.86
N GLY A 63 0.88 2.72 -12.65
CA GLY A 63 0.61 3.80 -13.58
C GLY A 63 0.02 3.35 -14.91
N ALA A 64 -0.94 2.42 -14.89
CA ALA A 64 -1.54 1.84 -16.09
C ALA A 64 -2.03 2.90 -17.11
N VAL A 65 -2.58 4.02 -16.63
CA VAL A 65 -3.02 5.14 -17.49
C VAL A 65 -1.87 5.87 -18.19
N PHE A 66 -0.66 5.81 -17.63
CA PHE A 66 0.52 6.49 -18.15
C PHE A 66 1.38 5.59 -19.05
N CYS A 67 1.46 4.29 -18.77
CA CYS A 67 2.38 3.37 -19.46
C CYS A 67 1.77 2.04 -19.90
N GLY A 68 0.46 1.83 -19.69
CA GLY A 68 -0.22 0.58 -20.00
C GLY A 68 0.07 -0.58 -19.04
N ASN A 69 0.94 -0.39 -18.04
CA ASN A 69 1.29 -1.44 -17.09
C ASN A 69 0.26 -1.53 -15.96
N LEU A 70 -0.67 -2.48 -16.05
CA LEU A 70 -1.65 -2.78 -15.02
C LEU A 70 -1.17 -3.97 -14.16
N THR A 71 -0.96 -3.72 -12.87
CA THR A 71 -0.59 -4.78 -11.92
C THR A 71 -1.84 -5.51 -11.41
N LEU A 72 -1.80 -6.84 -11.50
CA LEU A 72 -2.74 -7.74 -10.83
C LEU A 72 -1.94 -8.64 -9.89
N ILE A 73 -2.41 -8.78 -8.64
CA ILE A 73 -1.85 -9.69 -7.65
C ILE A 73 -2.93 -10.69 -7.22
N GLN A 74 -2.59 -11.98 -7.23
CA GLN A 74 -3.46 -13.03 -6.73
C GLN A 74 -3.27 -13.14 -5.22
N VAL A 75 -4.35 -13.00 -4.45
CA VAL A 75 -4.32 -13.06 -2.97
C VAL A 75 -4.92 -14.35 -2.41
N GLN A 76 -5.57 -15.16 -3.26
CA GLN A 76 -6.20 -16.42 -2.89
C GLN A 76 -6.41 -17.29 -4.14
N GLY A 77 -6.46 -18.62 -3.95
CA GLY A 77 -6.73 -19.61 -5.00
C GLY A 77 -5.48 -20.31 -5.50
N GLU A 78 -5.64 -21.24 -6.44
CA GLU A 78 -4.53 -21.96 -7.05
C GLU A 78 -3.63 -20.98 -7.83
N GLY A 79 -2.36 -20.87 -7.44
CA GLY A 79 -1.40 -19.89 -7.99
C GLY A 79 -1.09 -18.67 -7.10
N ALA A 80 -1.78 -18.52 -5.95
CA ALA A 80 -1.49 -17.50 -4.93
C ALA A 80 -0.32 -17.91 -4.01
#